data_AF-A0A9E3URQ9-F1
#
_entry.id   AF-A0A9E3URQ9-F1
#
_cell.length_a   1.000
_cell.length_b   1.000
_cell.length_c   1.000
_cell.angle_alpha   90.00
_cell.angle_beta   90.00
_cell.angle_gamma   90.00
#
_symmetry.space_group_name_H-M   'P 1'
#
loop_
_entity.id
_entity.type
_entity.pdbx_description
1 polymer ?
#
loop_
_entity_poly.entity_id
_entity_poly.type
_entity_poly.pdbx_seq_one_letter_code
_entity_poly.pdbx_strand_id
1 'polypeptide(L)' 'MSNRPEGCAMTPADLTRRFEAAWNAHDMDAFGRLFHADATFVNRFGTYWRGVEQIVAGHAGIHASVYSDSTLEIDAPDVD' A
#
# COMPACT_ATOMS: atom_id res chain seq x y z
N MET A 1 21.27 30.77 2.41
CA MET A 1 20.45 29.75 3.11
C MET A 1 19.03 29.84 2.57
N SER A 2 18.63 28.93 1.69
CA SER A 2 17.28 28.95 1.09
C SER A 2 16.35 28.07 1.93
N ASN A 3 15.46 28.70 2.69
CA ASN A 3 14.41 28.03 3.44
C ASN A 3 13.36 27.53 2.43
N ARG A 4 13.35 26.22 2.16
CA ARG A 4 12.28 25.58 1.38
C ARG A 4 11.04 25.48 2.29
N PRO A 5 9.84 25.83 1.82
CA PRO A 5 8.64 25.64 2.64
C PRO A 5 8.50 24.14 2.93
N GLU A 6 8.28 23.79 4.21
CA GLU A 6 7.91 22.45 4.65
C GLU A 6 6.51 22.11 4.11
N GLY A 7 6.42 21.87 2.80
CA GLY A 7 5.26 21.21 2.23
C GLY A 7 5.27 19.77 2.73
N CYS A 8 4.34 19.46 3.64
CA CYS A 8 3.96 18.13 4.16
C CYS A 8 4.55 16.97 3.33
N ALA A 9 5.81 16.63 3.59
CA ALA A 9 6.44 15.47 2.98
C ALA A 9 5.87 14.25 3.71
N MET A 10 5.32 13.31 2.96
CA MET A 10 4.77 12.08 3.52
C MET A 10 5.86 11.36 4.32
N THR A 11 5.56 11.04 5.58
CA THR A 11 6.46 10.27 6.43
C THR A 11 6.33 8.78 6.12
N PRO A 12 7.32 7.94 6.45
CA PRO A 12 7.15 6.48 6.39
C PRO A 12 5.93 6.01 7.21
N ALA A 13 5.66 6.64 8.35
CA ALA A 13 4.50 6.32 9.18
C ALA A 13 3.17 6.49 8.42
N ASP A 14 3.05 7.52 7.58
CA ASP A 14 1.84 7.78 6.78
C ASP A 14 1.49 6.65 5.81
N LEU A 15 2.46 5.83 5.40
CA LEU A 15 2.24 4.73 4.46
C LEU A 15 1.31 3.68 5.06
N THR A 16 1.44 3.35 6.36
CA THR A 16 0.59 2.35 7.03
C THR A 16 -0.88 2.75 6.97
N ARG A 17 -1.20 3.98 7.37
CA ARG A 17 -2.57 4.51 7.35
C ARG A 17 -3.14 4.58 5.93
N ARG A 18 -2.33 4.91 4.92
CA ARG A 18 -2.78 4.94 3.52
C ARG A 18 -2.97 3.54 2.94
N PHE A 19 -2.13 2.59 3.32
CA PHE A 19 -2.26 1.18 2.95
C PHE A 19 -3.56 0.61 3.50
N GLU A 20 -3.82 0.80 4.79
CA GLU A 20 -5.06 0.38 5.45
C GLU A 20 -6.29 1.00 4.77
N ALA A 21 -6.26 2.31 4.51
CA ALA A 21 -7.38 3.00 3.86
C ALA A 21 -7.67 2.46 2.45
N ALA A 22 -6.65 2.26 1.62
CA ALA A 22 -6.82 1.70 0.28
C ALA A 22 -7.31 0.25 0.32
N TRP A 23 -6.78 -0.54 1.25
CA TRP A 23 -7.18 -1.93 1.48
C TRP A 23 -8.66 -2.03 1.86
N ASN A 24 -9.08 -1.28 2.88
CA ASN A 24 -10.45 -1.31 3.42
C ASN A 24 -11.47 -0.67 2.47
N ALA A 25 -11.03 0.20 1.56
CA ALA A 25 -11.87 0.71 0.48
C ALA A 25 -11.94 -0.25 -0.73
N HIS A 26 -11.17 -1.35 -0.72
CA HIS A 26 -10.97 -2.25 -1.85
C HIS A 26 -10.51 -1.51 -3.14
N ASP A 27 -9.83 -0.38 -2.98
CA ASP A 27 -9.34 0.48 -4.07
C ASP A 27 -7.89 0.12 -4.40
N MET A 28 -7.73 -0.81 -5.35
CA MET A 28 -6.41 -1.31 -5.73
C MET A 28 -5.62 -0.35 -6.60
N ASP A 29 -6.28 0.65 -7.19
CA ASP A 29 -5.58 1.74 -7.89
C ASP A 29 -4.95 2.70 -6.88
N ALA A 30 -5.66 3.04 -5.79
CA ALA A 30 -5.10 3.79 -4.67
C ALA A 30 -3.97 3.03 -3.98
N PHE A 31 -4.14 1.72 -3.83
CA PHE A 31 -3.11 0.85 -3.30
C PHE A 31 -1.83 0.89 -4.14
N GLY A 32 -1.97 0.76 -5.47
CA GLY A 32 -0.84 0.80 -6.40
C GLY A 32 -0.04 2.10 -6.35
N ARG A 33 -0.69 3.24 -6.07
CA ARG A 33 -0.02 4.56 -5.95
C ARG A 33 0.95 4.67 -4.76
N LEU A 34 0.93 3.71 -3.83
CA LEU A 34 1.87 3.66 -2.71
C LEU A 34 3.21 3.02 -3.08
N PHE A 35 3.31 2.39 -4.25
CA PHE A 35 4.48 1.65 -4.68
C PHE A 35 5.24 2.40 -5.78
N HIS A 36 6.57 2.24 -5.78
CA HIS A 36 7.38 2.55 -6.95
C HIS A 36 7.02 1.60 -8.11
N ALA A 37 7.17 2.05 -9.36
CA ALA A 37 6.83 1.24 -10.54
C ALA A 37 7.51 -0.14 -10.53
N ASP A 38 8.78 -0.18 -10.14
CA ASP A 38 9.61 -1.40 -10.06
C ASP A 38 9.55 -2.10 -8.68
N ALA A 39 8.57 -1.77 -7.83
CA ALA A 39 8.45 -2.38 -6.51
C ALA A 39 8.28 -3.91 -6.60
N THR A 40 8.69 -4.58 -5.54
CA THR A 40 8.45 -6.01 -5.39
C THR A 40 7.68 -6.28 -4.10
N PHE A 41 6.85 -7.31 -4.10
CA PHE A 41 5.98 -7.64 -2.99
C PHE A 41 5.95 -9.15 -2.75
N VAL A 42 6.01 -9.55 -1.49
CA VAL A 42 5.81 -10.93 -1.06
C VAL A 42 4.56 -10.98 -0.19
N ASN A 43 3.55 -11.76 -0.59
CA ASN A 43 2.31 -11.89 0.18
C ASN A 43 2.36 -13.07 1.18
N ARG A 44 1.32 -13.18 2.02
CA ARG A 44 1.22 -14.24 3.04
C ARG A 44 1.24 -15.68 2.49
N PHE A 45 1.01 -15.87 1.19
CA PHE A 45 1.08 -17.16 0.52
C PHE A 45 2.48 -17.47 -0.03
N GLY A 46 3.47 -16.59 0.20
CA GLY A 46 4.81 -16.72 -0.35
C GLY A 46 4.89 -16.41 -1.84
N THR A 47 3.86 -15.80 -2.43
CA THR A 47 3.92 -15.38 -3.83
C THR A 47 4.78 -14.13 -3.95
N TYR A 48 5.69 -14.13 -4.93
CA TYR A 48 6.58 -13.00 -5.21
C TYR A 48 6.16 -12.28 -6.49
N TRP A 49 5.75 -11.03 -6.35
CA TRP A 49 5.36 -10.14 -7.46
C TRP A 49 6.45 -9.11 -7.76
N ARG A 50 6.68 -8.85 -9.05
CA ARG A 50 7.69 -7.91 -9.55
C ARG A 50 7.04 -6.88 -10.45
N GLY A 51 7.09 -5.62 -10.02
CA GLY A 51 6.43 -4.49 -10.67
C GLY A 51 5.05 -4.21 -10.09
N VAL A 52 4.68 -2.94 -10.03
CA VAL A 52 3.40 -2.47 -9.47
C VAL A 52 2.18 -3.07 -10.17
N GLU A 53 2.27 -3.35 -11.47
CA GLU A 53 1.20 -3.99 -12.24
C GLU A 53 0.84 -5.37 -11.68
N GLN A 54 1.84 -6.20 -11.33
CA GLN A 54 1.60 -7.53 -10.75
C GLN A 54 1.04 -7.41 -9.33
N ILE A 55 1.52 -6.42 -8.56
CA ILE A 55 1.04 -6.15 -7.20
C ILE A 55 -0.45 -5.77 -7.24
N VAL A 56 -0.84 -4.84 -8.12
CA VAL A 56 -2.23 -4.38 -8.27
C VAL A 56 -3.12 -5.50 -8.79
N ALA A 57 -2.73 -6.20 -9.87
CA ALA A 57 -3.53 -7.29 -10.43
C ALA A 57 -3.77 -8.42 -9.42
N GLY A 58 -2.74 -8.78 -8.64
CA GLY A 58 -2.84 -9.80 -7.60
C GLY A 58 -3.78 -9.40 -6.47
N HIS A 59 -3.70 -8.16 -5.99
CA HIS A 59 -4.60 -7.69 -4.94
C HIS A 59 -6.03 -7.44 -5.45
N ALA A 60 -6.21 -6.96 -6.69
CA ALA A 60 -7.54 -6.82 -7.29
C ALA A 60 -8.27 -8.16 -7.35
N GLY A 61 -7.57 -9.24 -7.72
CA GLY A 61 -8.15 -10.58 -7.71
C GLY A 61 -8.59 -11.08 -6.33
N ILE A 62 -7.81 -10.80 -5.28
CA ILE A 62 -8.16 -11.26 -3.92
C ILE A 62 -9.29 -10.42 -3.30
N HIS A 63 -9.29 -9.10 -3.55
CA HIS A 63 -10.36 -8.19 -3.11
C HIS A 63 -11.66 -8.37 -3.89
N ALA A 64 -11.62 -8.91 -5.12
CA ALA A 64 -12.83 -9.34 -5.81
C ALA A 64 -13.36 -10.71 -5.33
N SER A 65 -12.64 -11.39 -4.42
CA SER A 65 -12.97 -12.74 -3.96
C SER A 65 -12.97 -12.85 -2.43
N VAL A 66 -12.01 -13.56 -1.85
CA VAL A 66 -11.99 -13.91 -0.42
C VAL A 66 -11.85 -12.70 0.50
N TYR A 67 -11.37 -11.57 -0.02
CA TYR A 67 -11.22 -10.31 0.71
C TYR A 67 -12.24 -9.25 0.27
N SER A 68 -13.36 -9.64 -0.35
CA SER A 68 -14.39 -8.68 -0.79
C SER A 68 -15.07 -7.91 0.33
N ASP A 69 -15.22 -8.52 1.51
CA ASP A 69 -15.84 -7.87 2.68
C ASP A 69 -14.89 -7.82 3.90
N SER A 70 -13.60 -8.09 3.70
CA SER A 70 -12.63 -8.10 4.80
C SER A 70 -12.06 -6.71 5.07
N THR A 71 -11.77 -6.42 6.34
CA THR A 71 -10.99 -5.25 6.75
C THR A 71 -9.64 -5.64 7.34
N LEU A 72 -8.69 -4.72 7.26
CA LEU A 72 -7.37 -4.75 7.87
C LEU A 72 -7.28 -3.66 8.93
N GLU A 73 -6.60 -3.96 10.03
CA GLU A 73 -6.16 -3.00 11.05
C GLU A 73 -4.63 -3.11 11.15
N ILE A 74 -3.95 -1.96 11.07
CA ILE A 74 -2.49 -1.86 11.15
C ILE A 74 -2.13 -1.08 12.41
N ASP A 75 -1.40 -1.73 13.31
CA ASP A 75 -0.84 -1.08 14.50
C ASP A 75 0.09 0.08 14.12
N ALA A 76 0.27 1.02 15.05
CA ALA A 76 1.18 2.14 14.85
C ALA A 76 2.59 1.63 14.47
N PRO A 77 3.18 2.11 13.37
CA PRO A 77 4.51 1.66 12.96
C PRO A 77 5.56 2.15 13.95
N ASP A 78 6.47 1.26 14.32
CA ASP A 78 7.70 1.61 15.03
C ASP A 78 8.71 2.17 14.02
N VAL A 79 8.66 3.49 13.81
CA VAL A 79 9.55 4.25 12.92
C VAL A 79 10.13 5.43 13.69
N ASP A 80 11.47 5.48 13.77
CA ASP A 80 12.25 6.54 14.44
C ASP A 80 12.09 7.92 13.78
#